data_AF-A0A350M900-F1
#
_entry.id   AF-A0A350M900-F1
#
_cell.length_a   1.000
_cell.length_b   1.000
_cell.length_c   1.000
_cell.angle_alpha   90.00
_cell.angle_beta   90.00
_cell.angle_gamma   90.00
#
_symmetry.space_group_name_H-M   'P 1'
#
loop_
_entity.id
_entity.type
_entity.pdbx_description
1 polymer ?
#
loop_
_entity_poly.entity_id
_entity_poly.type
_entity_poly.pdbx_seq_one_letter_code
_entity_poly.pdbx_strand_id
1 'polypeptide(L)'
;MNYILFDDKKRTAFLPLSFTRPVADLLSGVYTNRARWELHLDSSTSSLTEAYLDEKFEMSIENDNLLINGRLLPETDILREISDLKTGEKLVSDTDVLAMRVDGNGLKEAVQNAGDDRTGFIHNNAFSAKQTVSQVKLFEKIWDFFKMNGEIMNDDLNLIEMDSFYN
;
A
#
# COMPACT_ATOMS: atom_id res chain seq x y z
N MET A 1 -13.55 6.46 4.99
CA MET A 1 -12.68 6.09 3.87
C MET A 1 -12.22 4.67 4.14
N ASN A 2 -12.28 3.77 3.15
CA ASN A 2 -11.72 2.43 3.28
C ASN A 2 -10.31 2.38 2.69
N TYR A 3 -9.43 1.56 3.26
CA TYR A 3 -8.03 1.47 2.86
C TYR A 3 -7.67 0.06 2.39
N ILE A 4 -7.04 -0.01 1.23
CA ILE A 4 -6.70 -1.28 0.58
C ILE A 4 -5.22 -1.23 0.19
N LEU A 5 -4.42 -2.15 0.73
CA LEU A 5 -3.01 -2.28 0.35
C LEU A 5 -2.91 -3.21 -0.86
N PHE A 6 -2.33 -2.76 -1.97
CA PHE A 6 -2.21 -3.56 -3.19
C PHE A 6 -0.79 -4.03 -3.46
N ASP A 7 -0.66 -5.24 -4.00
CA ASP A 7 0.58 -5.71 -4.62
C ASP A 7 0.61 -5.32 -6.11
N ASP A 8 1.70 -4.70 -6.59
CA ASP A 8 1.86 -4.44 -8.02
C ASP A 8 2.69 -5.53 -8.73
N LYS A 9 2.99 -5.33 -10.02
CA LYS A 9 3.78 -6.28 -10.82
C LYS A 9 5.17 -6.55 -10.25
N LYS A 10 5.74 -5.62 -9.47
CA LYS A 10 7.04 -5.79 -8.82
C LYS A 10 6.98 -6.70 -7.60
N ARG A 11 5.80 -7.18 -7.17
CA ARG A 11 5.61 -8.25 -6.19
C ARG A 11 6.50 -9.48 -6.44
N THR A 12 6.77 -9.80 -7.71
CA THR A 12 7.64 -10.91 -8.12
C THR A 12 9.08 -10.78 -7.62
N ALA A 13 9.55 -9.55 -7.37
CA ALA A 13 10.87 -9.28 -6.79
C ALA A 13 10.98 -9.69 -5.31
N PHE A 14 9.85 -10.03 -4.66
CA PHE A 14 9.77 -10.46 -3.27
C PHE A 14 9.60 -11.98 -3.12
N LEU A 15 9.62 -12.72 -4.22
CA LEU A 15 9.59 -14.19 -4.16
C LEU A 15 10.91 -14.74 -3.60
N PRO A 16 10.86 -15.75 -2.70
CA PRO A 16 9.71 -16.58 -2.40
C PRO A 16 8.80 -16.08 -1.26
N LEU A 17 9.13 -14.96 -0.61
CA LEU A 17 8.40 -14.49 0.58
C LEU A 17 6.95 -14.09 0.26
N SER A 18 6.75 -13.44 -0.89
CA SER A 18 5.42 -13.09 -1.38
C SER A 18 4.61 -14.29 -1.91
N PHE A 19 5.12 -15.54 -1.91
CA PHE A 19 4.27 -16.69 -2.27
C PHE A 19 3.13 -16.96 -1.28
N THR A 20 3.24 -16.49 -0.04
CA THR A 20 2.31 -16.89 1.03
C THR A 20 1.58 -15.73 1.69
N ARG A 21 1.88 -14.49 1.26
CA ARG A 21 1.29 -13.26 1.80
C ARG A 21 1.57 -12.05 0.89
N PRO A 22 0.80 -10.96 1.02
CA PRO A 22 1.10 -9.69 0.36
C PRO A 22 2.44 -9.08 0.80
N VAL A 23 3.01 -8.20 -0.01
CA VAL A 23 4.28 -7.52 0.32
C VAL A 23 4.14 -6.66 1.57
N ALA A 24 2.96 -6.06 1.78
CA ALA A 24 2.67 -5.26 2.98
C ALA A 24 2.78 -6.07 4.29
N ASP A 25 2.60 -7.39 4.23
CA ASP A 25 2.61 -8.30 5.38
C ASP A 25 3.99 -8.91 5.65
N LEU A 26 5.02 -8.43 4.94
CA LEU A 26 6.41 -8.77 5.23
C LEU A 26 6.94 -7.91 6.39
N LEU A 27 7.66 -8.56 7.30
CA LEU A 27 8.23 -7.92 8.48
C LEU A 27 9.58 -7.27 8.13
N SER A 28 9.75 -6.01 8.51
CA SER A 28 11.02 -5.26 8.54
C SER A 28 10.98 -4.41 9.80
N GLY A 29 12.07 -4.22 10.53
CA GLY A 29 12.03 -3.49 11.80
C GLY A 29 11.17 -4.18 12.86
N VAL A 30 10.29 -3.44 13.53
CA VAL A 30 9.38 -3.94 14.58
C VAL A 30 8.03 -4.34 14.00
N TYR A 31 7.55 -3.61 13.00
CA TYR A 31 6.22 -3.78 12.41
C TYR A 31 6.24 -4.34 10.98
N THR A 32 5.14 -4.97 10.55
CA THR A 32 4.92 -5.16 9.11
C THR A 32 4.63 -3.80 8.46
N ASN A 33 4.81 -3.68 7.15
CA ASN A 33 4.46 -2.43 6.48
C ASN A 33 2.96 -2.12 6.62
N ARG A 34 2.10 -3.16 6.61
CA ARG A 34 0.67 -3.04 6.93
C ARG A 34 0.43 -2.40 8.29
N ALA A 35 1.07 -2.93 9.34
CA ALA A 35 0.88 -2.42 10.69
C ALA A 35 1.31 -0.94 10.81
N ARG A 36 2.37 -0.52 10.12
CA ARG A 36 2.73 0.92 10.06
C ARG A 36 1.61 1.74 9.43
N TRP A 37 1.09 1.32 8.28
CA TRP A 37 -0.02 2.02 7.63
C TRP A 37 -1.25 2.10 8.53
N GLU A 38 -1.60 1.01 9.22
CA GLU A 38 -2.75 0.98 10.13
C GLU A 38 -2.57 1.92 11.33
N LEU A 39 -1.36 2.01 11.89
CA LEU A 39 -1.02 2.97 12.95
C LEU A 39 -1.13 4.43 12.46
N HIS A 40 -0.60 4.72 11.27
CA HIS A 40 -0.65 6.07 10.70
C HIS A 40 -2.05 6.52 10.27
N LEU A 41 -2.89 5.58 9.85
CA LEU A 41 -4.25 5.84 9.36
C LEU A 41 -5.32 5.74 10.45
N ASP A 42 -4.97 5.22 11.63
CA ASP A 42 -5.91 4.87 12.72
C ASP A 42 -7.10 4.04 12.19
N SER A 43 -6.80 3.07 11.32
CA SER A 43 -7.80 2.25 10.65
C SER A 43 -7.21 0.93 10.19
N SER A 44 -7.99 -0.15 10.27
CA SER A 44 -7.65 -1.41 9.63
C SER A 44 -7.59 -1.28 8.11
N THR A 45 -6.79 -2.12 7.47
CA THR A 45 -6.65 -2.20 6.01
C THR A 45 -7.01 -3.59 5.49
N SER A 46 -7.42 -3.66 4.23
CA SER A 46 -7.58 -4.92 3.50
C SER A 46 -6.51 -5.08 2.41
N SER A 47 -6.57 -6.15 1.60
CA SER A 47 -5.53 -6.43 0.59
C SER A 47 -6.10 -6.59 -0.80
N LEU A 48 -5.40 -6.07 -1.81
CA LEU A 48 -5.58 -6.44 -3.21
C LEU A 48 -4.32 -7.17 -3.69
N THR A 49 -4.39 -8.49 -3.76
CA THR A 49 -3.25 -9.36 -4.12
C THR A 49 -3.68 -10.46 -5.09
N GLU A 50 -2.81 -11.44 -5.32
CA GLU A 50 -3.06 -12.62 -6.14
C GLU A 50 -4.29 -13.40 -5.66
N ALA A 51 -5.08 -13.91 -6.59
CA ALA A 51 -6.36 -14.58 -6.28
C ALA A 51 -6.23 -15.76 -5.31
N TYR A 52 -5.10 -16.48 -5.34
CA TYR A 52 -4.87 -17.62 -4.43
C TYR A 52 -4.63 -17.20 -2.97
N LEU A 53 -4.39 -15.91 -2.70
CA LEU A 53 -4.23 -15.40 -1.35
C LEU A 53 -5.53 -14.84 -0.76
N ASP A 54 -6.59 -14.69 -1.56
CA ASP A 54 -7.86 -14.07 -1.13
C ASP A 54 -8.53 -14.82 0.02
N GLU A 55 -8.36 -16.15 0.11
CA GLU A 55 -8.91 -16.94 1.22
C GLU A 55 -8.42 -16.45 2.60
N LYS A 56 -7.21 -15.89 2.65
CA LYS A 56 -6.60 -15.40 3.89
C LYS A 56 -6.51 -13.86 3.96
N PHE A 57 -6.40 -13.21 2.81
CA PHE A 57 -6.17 -11.77 2.69
C PHE A 57 -7.29 -11.14 1.88
N GLU A 58 -8.50 -11.18 2.44
CA GLU A 58 -9.70 -10.67 1.78
C GLU A 58 -9.61 -9.17 1.52
N MET A 59 -10.18 -8.75 0.39
CA MET A 59 -10.36 -7.35 0.04
C MET A 59 -11.74 -6.89 0.51
N SER A 60 -11.80 -5.81 1.28
CA SER A 60 -13.05 -5.12 1.58
C SER A 60 -13.20 -3.93 0.64
N ILE A 61 -14.35 -3.80 -0.03
CA ILE A 61 -14.66 -2.66 -0.91
C ILE A 61 -15.84 -1.90 -0.33
N GLU A 62 -15.61 -0.63 -0.02
CA GLU A 62 -16.63 0.32 0.42
C GLU A 62 -16.97 1.33 -0.69
N ASN A 63 -17.83 2.31 -0.40
CA ASN A 63 -18.21 3.34 -1.37
C ASN A 63 -17.05 4.22 -1.84
N ASP A 64 -16.02 4.40 -1.01
CA ASP A 64 -14.85 5.25 -1.28
C ASP A 64 -13.60 4.59 -0.73
N ASN A 65 -12.66 4.27 -1.62
CA ASN A 65 -11.52 3.42 -1.34
C ASN A 65 -10.23 4.14 -1.72
N LEU A 66 -9.27 4.12 -0.80
CA LEU A 66 -7.91 4.56 -1.02
C LEU A 66 -7.01 3.33 -1.12
N LEU A 67 -6.54 3.08 -2.34
CA LEU A 67 -5.61 2.01 -2.63
C LEU A 67 -4.20 2.54 -2.45
N ILE A 68 -3.37 1.84 -1.68
CA ILE A 68 -1.99 2.24 -1.36
C ILE A 68 -1.05 1.09 -1.73
N ASN A 69 0.08 1.40 -2.36
CA ASN A 69 1.05 0.39 -2.77
C ASN A 69 1.65 -0.29 -1.53
N GLY A 70 1.55 -1.62 -1.44
CA GLY A 70 2.04 -2.40 -0.30
C GLY A 70 3.56 -2.34 -0.11
N ARG A 71 4.30 -1.87 -1.11
CA ARG A 71 5.76 -1.62 -1.04
C ARG A 71 6.13 -0.26 -0.47
N LEU A 72 5.18 0.68 -0.41
CA LEU A 72 5.41 2.06 0.02
C LEU A 72 5.48 2.14 1.53
N LEU A 73 6.56 2.70 2.05
CA LEU A 73 6.66 3.03 3.47
C LEU A 73 5.87 4.32 3.75
N PRO A 74 5.12 4.39 4.86
CA PRO A 74 4.42 5.59 5.24
C PRO A 74 5.41 6.68 5.63
N GLU A 75 5.23 7.86 5.06
CA GLU A 75 6.01 9.07 5.34
C GLU A 75 5.05 10.24 5.55
N THR A 76 5.39 11.18 6.42
CA THR A 76 4.47 12.27 6.82
C THR A 76 3.97 13.07 5.61
N ASP A 77 4.86 13.39 4.67
CA ASP A 77 4.47 14.17 3.49
C ASP A 77 3.69 13.32 2.47
N ILE A 78 3.98 12.02 2.38
CA ILE A 78 3.22 11.09 1.54
C ILE A 78 1.79 10.92 2.09
N LEU A 79 1.62 10.82 3.41
CA LEU A 79 0.31 10.75 4.05
C LEU A 79 -0.55 11.99 3.71
N ARG A 80 0.06 13.18 3.69
CA ARG A 80 -0.61 14.42 3.28
C ARG A 80 -1.04 14.37 1.82
N GLU A 81 -0.12 14.05 0.92
CA GLU A 81 -0.41 13.97 -0.52
C GLU A 81 -1.50 12.94 -0.86
N ILE A 82 -1.46 11.79 -0.20
CA ILE A 82 -2.46 10.72 -0.35
C ILE A 82 -3.82 11.14 0.20
N SER A 83 -3.86 11.88 1.31
CA SER A 83 -5.11 12.39 1.91
C SER A 83 -5.79 13.44 1.03
N ASP A 84 -5.01 14.19 0.24
CA ASP A 84 -5.50 15.22 -0.69
C ASP A 84 -5.99 14.66 -2.03
N LEU A 85 -5.85 13.35 -2.27
CA LEU A 85 -6.36 12.70 -3.49
C LEU A 85 -7.89 12.74 -3.53
N LYS A 86 -8.42 13.15 -4.68
CA LYS A 86 -9.84 13.06 -5.02
C LYS A 86 -10.12 11.74 -5.73
N THR A 87 -11.37 11.31 -5.68
CA THR A 87 -11.83 10.12 -6.43
C THR A 87 -11.50 10.28 -7.92
N GLY A 88 -10.86 9.26 -8.51
CA GLY A 88 -10.37 9.28 -9.88
C GLY A 88 -8.95 9.81 -10.06
N GLU A 89 -8.27 10.20 -8.98
CA GLU A 89 -6.87 10.62 -8.99
C GLU A 89 -5.93 9.52 -8.47
N LYS A 90 -4.69 9.54 -8.96
CA LYS A 90 -3.60 8.69 -8.49
C LYS A 90 -2.35 9.51 -8.22
N LEU A 91 -1.62 9.15 -7.17
CA LEU A 91 -0.30 9.67 -6.85
C LEU A 91 0.77 8.76 -7.46
N VAL A 92 1.71 9.34 -8.19
CA VAL A 92 2.76 8.61 -8.90
C VAL A 92 4.15 9.15 -8.58
N SER A 93 5.13 8.26 -8.53
CA SER A 93 6.57 8.57 -8.46
C SER A 93 7.28 7.82 -9.58
N ASP A 94 7.95 8.53 -10.48
CA ASP A 94 8.53 7.97 -11.71
C ASP A 94 7.55 7.02 -12.47
N THR A 95 7.79 5.71 -12.41
CA THR A 95 6.97 4.67 -13.03
C THR A 95 5.98 4.00 -12.09
N ASP A 96 6.09 4.27 -10.79
CA ASP A 96 5.38 3.58 -9.72
C ASP A 96 4.13 4.37 -9.30
N VAL A 97 3.00 3.66 -9.20
CA VAL A 97 1.78 4.21 -8.59
C VAL A 97 1.90 4.01 -7.08
N LEU A 98 1.88 5.11 -6.33
CA LEU A 98 2.00 5.12 -4.87
C LEU A 98 0.66 4.88 -4.20
N ALA A 99 -0.36 5.59 -4.67
CA ALA A 99 -1.73 5.45 -4.19
C ALA A 99 -2.73 5.92 -5.23
N MET A 100 -3.99 5.51 -5.09
CA MET A 100 -5.09 6.01 -5.91
C MET A 100 -6.41 5.94 -5.17
N ARG A 101 -7.30 6.89 -5.44
CA ARG A 101 -8.63 6.92 -4.82
C ARG A 101 -9.70 6.55 -5.84
N VAL A 102 -10.49 5.53 -5.52
CA VAL A 102 -11.46 4.91 -6.44
C VAL A 102 -12.79 4.71 -5.71
N ASP A 103 -13.89 5.02 -6.39
CA ASP A 103 -15.22 4.72 -5.85
C ASP A 103 -15.49 3.22 -5.84
N GLY A 104 -16.43 2.79 -4.99
CA GLY A 104 -16.74 1.37 -4.80
C GLY A 104 -17.25 0.66 -6.04
N ASN A 105 -17.99 1.35 -6.91
CA ASN A 105 -18.54 0.73 -8.12
C ASN A 105 -17.43 0.53 -9.16
N GLY A 106 -16.62 1.56 -9.38
CA GLY A 106 -15.47 1.50 -10.28
C GLY A 106 -14.46 0.42 -9.86
N LEU A 107 -14.22 0.28 -8.54
CA LEU A 107 -13.32 -0.77 -8.04
C LEU A 107 -13.89 -2.18 -8.22
N LYS A 108 -15.18 -2.40 -7.95
CA LYS A 108 -15.83 -3.70 -8.17
C LYS A 108 -15.77 -4.12 -9.63
N GLU A 109 -16.08 -3.21 -10.54
CA GLU A 109 -16.00 -3.45 -11.99
C GLU A 109 -14.56 -3.76 -12.43
N ALA A 110 -13.59 -2.98 -11.95
CA ALA A 110 -12.19 -3.18 -12.28
C ALA A 110 -11.68 -4.56 -11.85
N VAL A 111 -12.03 -5.01 -10.64
CA VAL A 111 -11.60 -6.31 -10.11
C VAL A 111 -12.34 -7.47 -10.79
N GLN A 112 -13.63 -7.32 -11.10
CA GLN A 112 -14.40 -8.35 -11.82
C GLN A 112 -13.88 -8.59 -13.24
N ASN A 113 -13.40 -7.53 -13.91
CA ASN A 113 -12.88 -7.60 -15.27
C ASN A 113 -11.39 -7.96 -15.34
N ALA A 114 -10.72 -8.14 -14.21
CA ALA A 114 -9.26 -8.15 -14.16
C ALA A 114 -8.57 -9.42 -14.68
N GLY A 115 -9.33 -10.48 -14.97
CA GLY A 115 -8.75 -11.77 -15.41
C GLY A 115 -7.65 -12.23 -14.45
N ASP A 116 -6.50 -12.60 -15.00
CA ASP A 116 -5.33 -13.03 -14.22
C ASP A 116 -4.56 -11.86 -13.56
N ASP A 117 -4.58 -10.65 -14.15
CA ASP A 117 -3.88 -9.46 -13.61
C ASP A 117 -4.86 -8.55 -12.88
N ARG A 118 -5.07 -8.85 -11.60
CA ARG A 118 -5.97 -8.11 -10.69
C ARG A 118 -5.60 -6.66 -10.45
N THR A 119 -4.40 -6.26 -10.87
CA THR A 119 -3.84 -4.92 -10.62
C THR A 119 -3.63 -4.11 -11.90
N GLY A 120 -3.97 -4.68 -13.07
CA GLY A 120 -3.76 -4.04 -14.36
C GLY A 120 -4.43 -2.66 -14.48
N PHE A 121 -5.57 -2.46 -13.81
CA PHE A 121 -6.30 -1.19 -13.80
C PHE A 121 -5.55 -0.04 -13.11
N ILE A 122 -4.61 -0.34 -12.21
CA ILE A 122 -3.83 0.66 -11.46
C ILE A 122 -3.00 1.52 -12.41
N HIS A 123 -2.50 0.92 -13.49
CA HIS A 123 -1.73 1.60 -14.53
C HIS A 123 -2.59 2.22 -15.63
N ASN A 124 -3.93 2.18 -15.52
CA ASN A 124 -4.82 2.77 -16.52
C ASN A 124 -4.66 4.31 -16.57
N ASN A 125 -4.71 4.87 -17.78
CA ASN A 125 -4.64 6.31 -18.06
C ASN A 125 -5.97 7.05 -17.81
N ALA A 126 -7.03 6.33 -17.46
CA ALA A 126 -8.31 6.92 -17.05
C ALA A 126 -8.23 7.73 -15.75
N PHE A 127 -7.22 7.45 -14.91
CA PHE A 127 -6.99 8.17 -13.65
C PHE A 127 -6.08 9.38 -13.87
N SER A 128 -6.47 10.52 -13.30
CA SER A 128 -5.64 11.72 -13.32
C SER A 128 -4.40 11.51 -12.45
N ALA A 129 -3.21 11.60 -13.05
CA ALA A 129 -1.95 11.39 -12.34
C ALA A 129 -1.44 12.70 -11.73
N LYS A 130 -1.16 12.67 -10.42
CA LYS A 130 -0.42 13.70 -9.69
C LYS A 130 0.97 13.17 -9.39
N GLN A 131 2.00 13.90 -9.82
CA GLN A 131 3.37 13.57 -9.48
C GLN A 131 3.63 13.96 -8.03
N THR A 132 4.20 13.06 -7.23
CA THR A 132 4.68 13.40 -5.90
C THR A 132 5.87 14.36 -5.99
N VAL A 133 5.96 15.27 -5.03
CA VAL A 133 7.14 16.16 -4.86
C VAL A 133 8.00 15.74 -3.66
N SER A 134 7.48 14.81 -2.87
CA SER A 134 8.07 14.33 -1.63
C SER A 134 9.06 13.19 -1.88
N GLN A 135 9.95 12.96 -0.91
CA GLN A 135 10.83 11.79 -0.94
C GLN A 135 10.00 10.52 -0.76
N VAL A 136 10.23 9.53 -1.63
CA VAL A 136 9.53 8.25 -1.62
C VAL A 136 10.46 7.15 -1.15
N LYS A 137 10.01 6.35 -0.18
CA LYS A 137 10.68 5.12 0.24
C LYS A 137 9.81 3.93 -0.16
N LEU A 138 10.32 3.14 -1.11
CA LEU A 138 9.70 1.91 -1.58
C LEU A 138 10.63 0.73 -1.31
N PHE A 139 10.06 -0.39 -0.88
CA PHE A 139 10.73 -1.67 -1.05
C PHE A 139 10.73 -2.01 -2.53
N GLU A 140 11.90 -2.22 -3.13
CA GLU A 140 12.02 -2.65 -4.52
C GLU A 140 12.33 -4.14 -4.62
N LYS A 141 13.07 -4.68 -3.64
CA LYS A 141 13.55 -6.08 -3.63
C LYS A 141 13.66 -6.62 -2.20
N ILE A 142 13.81 -7.95 -2.05
CA ILE A 142 13.93 -8.62 -0.74
C ILE A 142 15.03 -8.03 0.13
N TRP A 143 16.20 -7.72 -0.44
CA TRP A 143 17.32 -7.22 0.36
C TRP A 143 17.09 -5.82 0.93
N ASP A 144 16.12 -5.07 0.42
CA ASP A 144 15.78 -3.75 0.97
C ASP A 144 15.22 -3.88 2.40
N PHE A 145 14.52 -4.99 2.71
CA PHE A 145 14.05 -5.29 4.07
C PHE A 145 15.19 -5.36 5.09
N PHE A 146 16.38 -5.76 4.66
CA PHE A 146 17.58 -5.82 5.51
C PHE A 146 18.37 -4.52 5.46
N LYS A 147 18.53 -3.93 4.26
CA LYS A 147 19.26 -2.69 4.04
C LYS A 147 18.63 -1.52 4.79
N MET A 148 17.31 -1.42 4.76
CA MET A 148 16.53 -0.34 5.37
C MET A 148 16.15 -0.66 6.83
N ASN A 149 16.40 -1.87 7.31
CA ASN A 149 15.91 -2.34 8.61
C ASN A 149 16.31 -1.42 9.77
N GLY A 150 17.55 -0.91 9.76
CA GLY A 150 18.04 -0.04 10.83
C GLY A 150 17.32 1.30 10.88
N GLU A 151 17.06 1.90 9.72
CA GLU A 151 16.29 3.15 9.61
C GLU A 151 14.84 2.93 10.04
N ILE A 152 14.20 1.92 9.45
CA ILE A 152 12.81 1.55 9.76
C ILE A 152 12.62 1.24 11.24
N MET A 153 13.57 0.55 11.87
CA MET A 153 13.49 0.23 13.29
C MET A 153 13.56 1.47 14.18
N ASN A 154 14.34 2.50 13.80
CA ASN A 154 14.34 3.77 14.52
C ASN A 154 13.01 4.51 14.33
N ASP A 155 12.46 4.51 13.12
CA ASP A 155 11.16 5.12 12.84
C ASP A 155 10.03 4.42 13.63
N ASP A 156 10.05 3.09 13.69
CA ASP A 156 9.11 2.28 14.47
C ASP A 156 9.17 2.58 15.98
N LEU A 157 10.37 2.79 16.52
CA LEU A 157 10.53 3.14 17.94
C LEU A 157 9.90 4.49 18.27
N ASN A 158 9.97 5.47 17.36
CA ASN A 158 9.31 6.75 17.54
C ASN A 158 7.78 6.61 17.58
N LEU A 159 7.21 5.66 16.82
CA LEU A 159 5.77 5.36 16.86
C LEU A 159 5.35 4.74 18.21
N ILE A 160 6.17 3.85 18.76
CA ILE A 160 5.92 3.21 20.07
C ILE A 160 5.92 4.24 21.20
N GLU A 161 6.88 5.17 21.19
CA GLU A 161 6.93 6.23 22.20
C GLU A 161 5.63 7.03 22.19
N MET A 162 5.09 7.35 21.00
CA MET A 162 3.81 8.07 20.86
C MET A 162 2.63 7.29 21.46
N ASP A 163 2.50 5.98 21.20
CA ASP A 163 1.41 5.15 21.76
C ASP A 163 1.44 5.05 23.30
N SER A 164 2.63 5.13 23.89
CA SER A 164 2.81 5.01 25.35
C SER A 164 2.39 6.26 26.14
N PHE A 165 2.28 7.43 25.51
CA PHE A 165 1.86 8.68 26.16
C PHE A 165 0.35 8.94 26.13
N TYR A 166 -0.40 8.21 25.28
CA TYR A 166 -1.85 8.37 25.14
C TYR A 166 -2.67 7.29 25.87
N ASN A 167 -2.02 6.41 26.63
CA ASN A 167 -2.66 5.42 27.51
C ASN A 167 -2.47 5.75 29.00
#